data_AF-A0A8T4J0F2-F1
#
_entry.id   AF-A0A8T4J0F2-F1
#
_cell.length_a   1.000
_cell.length_b   1.000
_cell.length_c   1.000
_cell.angle_alpha   90.00
_cell.angle_beta   90.00
_cell.angle_gamma   90.00
#
_symmetry.space_group_name_H-M   'P 1'
#
loop_
_entity.id
_entity.type
_entity.pdbx_description
1 polymer ?
#
loop_
_entity_poly.entity_id
_entity_poly.type
_entity_poly.pdbx_seq_one_letter_code
_entity_poly.pdbx_strand_id
1 'polypeptide(L)'
;MAESVPVRCPVCRREHTYAAPVYPCACGAPVALPLLRGGVPVQVEHRTWAGSWVRVRCPACGSSEEWPQPELGCECGATLRLPVDHARLRASPPAPASPSSPAPAPVRTPLPPRPRPAFRPVTIRTAQDAKTASAQYLRWLGFEDVRVADKRPASGVDLRGPGVVAHVDPTTSPTSLREIET
;
A
#
# COMPACT_ATOMS: atom_id res chain seq x y z
N MET A 1 22.68 14.68 2.85
CA MET A 1 22.82 13.57 3.82
C MET A 1 21.45 13.22 4.33
N ALA A 2 21.04 11.96 4.24
CA ALA A 2 19.80 11.52 4.89
C ALA A 2 20.01 11.58 6.40
N GLU A 3 19.14 12.31 7.10
CA GLU A 3 19.17 12.40 8.56
C GLU A 3 18.90 10.99 9.12
N SER A 4 19.86 10.43 9.83
CA SER A 4 19.71 9.16 10.52
C SER A 4 19.18 9.40 11.94
N VAL A 5 18.18 8.62 12.34
CA VAL A 5 17.51 8.74 13.64
C VAL A 5 17.73 7.45 14.43
N PRO A 6 18.10 7.54 15.74
CA PRO A 6 18.15 6.37 16.59
C PRO A 6 16.73 5.85 16.88
N VAL A 7 16.54 4.55 16.72
CA VAL A 7 15.26 3.87 16.87
C VAL A 7 15.43 2.72 17.84
N ARG A 8 14.65 2.71 18.91
CA ARG A 8 14.70 1.62 19.89
C ARG A 8 13.50 0.70 19.73
N CYS A 9 13.77 -0.61 19.59
CA CYS A 9 12.72 -1.61 19.48
C CYS A 9 11.89 -1.68 20.79
N PRO A 10 10.56 -1.57 20.75
CA PRO A 10 9.72 -1.70 21.95
C PRO A 10 9.72 -3.14 22.52
N VAL A 11 10.04 -4.15 21.69
CA VAL A 11 10.03 -5.57 22.07
C VAL A 11 11.33 -5.99 22.73
N CYS A 12 12.44 -5.92 22.00
CA CYS A 12 13.74 -6.42 22.45
C CYS A 12 14.68 -5.32 22.97
N ARG A 13 14.25 -4.05 22.90
CA ARG A 13 14.99 -2.88 23.38
C ARG A 13 16.33 -2.60 22.70
N ARG A 14 16.65 -3.31 21.61
CA ARG A 14 17.81 -3.06 20.75
C ARG A 14 17.69 -1.71 20.05
N GLU A 15 18.80 -1.01 19.91
CA GLU A 15 18.89 0.26 19.20
C GLU A 15 19.33 0.03 17.77
N HIS A 16 18.70 0.77 16.86
CA HIS A 16 18.94 0.75 15.43
C HIS A 16 19.17 2.17 14.94
N THR A 17 19.93 2.31 13.85
CA THR A 17 20.04 3.57 13.12
C THR A 17 19.16 3.47 11.89
N TYR A 18 18.19 4.37 11.74
CA TYR A 18 17.29 4.39 10.59
C TYR A 18 17.45 5.68 9.80
N ALA A 19 17.65 5.57 8.49
CA ALA A 19 17.64 6.70 7.58
C ALA A 19 16.35 6.65 6.76
N ALA A 20 15.52 7.70 6.87
CA ALA A 20 14.26 7.74 6.13
C ALA A 20 14.51 7.78 4.61
N PRO A 21 13.79 6.95 3.83
CA PRO A 21 13.88 7.03 2.37
C PRO A 21 13.37 8.37 1.86
N VAL A 22 13.99 8.85 0.79
CA VAL A 22 13.56 10.05 0.06
C VAL A 22 12.87 9.59 -1.22
N TYR A 23 11.64 10.05 -1.41
CA TYR A 23 10.82 9.67 -2.56
C TYR A 23 10.81 10.78 -3.63
N PRO A 24 10.84 10.42 -4.93
CA PRO A 24 10.76 11.40 -6.00
C PRO A 24 9.30 11.81 -6.22
N CYS A 25 8.96 13.07 -5.97
CA CYS A 25 7.68 13.62 -6.40
C CYS A 25 7.61 13.66 -7.94
N ALA A 26 6.40 13.63 -8.52
CA ALA A 26 6.21 13.79 -9.96
C ALA A 26 6.80 15.09 -10.53
N CYS A 27 6.96 16.14 -9.71
CA CYS A 27 7.64 17.38 -10.11
C CYS A 27 9.19 17.29 -10.07
N GLY A 28 9.75 16.15 -9.67
CA GLY A 28 11.19 15.93 -9.51
C GLY A 28 11.76 16.34 -8.16
N ALA A 29 10.98 17.04 -7.31
CA ALA A 29 11.44 17.41 -5.98
C ALA A 29 11.54 16.19 -5.04
N PRO A 30 12.63 16.09 -4.24
CA PRO A 30 12.74 15.06 -3.22
C PRO A 30 11.75 15.31 -2.07
N VAL A 31 11.02 14.27 -1.68
CA VAL A 31 10.08 14.30 -0.55
C VAL A 31 10.56 13.30 0.49
N ALA A 32 10.93 13.81 1.66
CA ALA A 32 11.29 13.00 2.82
C ALA A 32 10.14 13.01 3.83
N LEU A 33 9.86 11.85 4.43
CA LEU A 33 8.91 11.75 5.54
C LEU A 33 9.56 12.28 6.81
N PRO A 34 9.03 13.36 7.44
CA PRO A 34 9.62 13.90 8.65
C PRO A 34 9.35 12.93 9.81
N LEU A 35 10.38 12.26 10.30
CA LEU A 35 10.25 11.42 11.49
C LEU A 35 10.06 12.27 12.74
N LEU A 36 9.17 11.85 13.64
CA LEU A 36 9.00 12.48 14.94
C LEU A 36 10.20 12.13 15.83
N ARG A 37 11.08 13.11 16.06
CA ARG A 37 12.26 12.92 16.93
C ARG A 37 11.83 12.55 18.35
N GLY A 38 12.37 11.45 18.88
CA GLY A 38 12.00 10.93 20.20
C GLY A 38 10.63 10.23 20.26
N GLY A 39 9.93 10.11 19.13
CA GLY A 39 8.69 9.35 19.06
C GLY A 39 8.94 7.85 19.29
N VAL A 40 7.99 7.17 19.90
CA VAL A 40 8.07 5.74 20.19
C VAL A 40 7.67 4.94 18.94
N PRO A 41 8.56 4.08 18.40
CA PRO A 41 8.19 3.17 17.31
C PRO A 41 7.14 2.16 17.78
N VAL A 42 6.19 1.86 16.91
CA VAL A 42 5.10 0.92 17.20
C VAL A 42 5.37 -0.39 16.47
N GLN A 43 5.16 -1.53 17.13
CA GLN A 43 5.20 -2.82 16.45
C GLN A 43 3.99 -2.93 15.51
N VAL A 44 4.25 -3.26 14.25
CA VAL A 44 3.21 -3.62 13.29
C VAL A 44 2.85 -5.08 13.53
N GLU A 45 1.70 -5.30 14.18
CA GLU A 45 1.11 -6.64 14.32
C GLU A 45 0.26 -7.02 13.11
N HIS A 46 -0.44 -6.03 12.54
CA HIS A 46 -1.36 -6.21 11.41
C HIS A 46 -1.10 -5.14 10.35
N ARG A 47 -1.09 -5.54 9.07
CA ARG A 47 -0.75 -4.66 7.95
C ARG A 47 -1.95 -4.43 7.05
N THR A 48 -2.67 -3.35 7.33
CA THR A 48 -3.68 -2.85 6.41
C THR A 48 -3.07 -1.96 5.34
N TRP A 49 -3.70 -1.91 4.16
CA TRP A 49 -3.34 -0.93 3.12
C TRP A 49 -3.35 0.48 3.70
N ALA A 50 -4.48 0.94 4.26
CA ALA A 50 -4.61 2.29 4.81
C ALA A 50 -3.56 2.63 5.88
N GLY A 51 -3.14 1.65 6.70
CA GLY A 51 -2.10 1.83 7.72
C GLY A 51 -0.67 1.86 7.16
N SER A 52 -0.45 1.38 5.95
CA SER A 52 0.88 1.28 5.32
C SER A 52 1.27 2.53 4.53
N TRP A 53 0.31 3.43 4.28
CA TRP A 53 0.52 4.65 3.51
C TRP A 53 0.32 5.90 4.37
N VAL A 54 1.04 6.96 4.06
CA VAL A 54 0.85 8.29 4.64
C VAL A 54 0.78 9.33 3.52
N ARG A 55 -0.18 10.24 3.64
CA ARG A 55 -0.33 11.34 2.69
C ARG A 55 0.66 12.45 2.99
N VAL A 56 1.42 12.86 1.99
CA VAL A 56 2.45 13.89 2.09
C VAL A 56 2.21 14.95 1.04
N ARG A 57 2.29 16.21 1.46
CA ARG A 57 2.29 17.34 0.54
C ARG A 57 3.71 17.66 0.11
N CYS A 58 3.96 17.74 -1.19
CA CYS A 58 5.24 18.20 -1.70
C CYS A 58 5.44 19.69 -1.35
N PRO A 59 6.56 20.09 -0.73
CA PRO A 59 6.82 21.50 -0.42
C PRO A 59 7.10 22.34 -1.68
N ALA A 60 7.50 21.72 -2.79
CA ALA A 60 7.83 22.43 -4.04
C ALA A 60 6.60 22.70 -4.92
N CYS A 61 5.82 21.67 -5.25
CA CYS A 61 4.65 21.81 -6.14
C CYS A 61 3.30 21.81 -5.43
N GLY A 62 3.26 21.46 -4.14
CA GLY A 62 2.02 21.44 -3.34
C GLY A 62 1.09 20.25 -3.59
N SER A 63 1.42 19.31 -4.49
CA SER A 63 0.62 18.09 -4.69
C SER A 63 0.65 17.20 -3.45
N SER A 64 -0.47 16.52 -3.18
CA SER A 64 -0.59 15.59 -2.05
C SER A 64 -0.65 14.17 -2.57
N GLU A 65 0.37 13.38 -2.29
CA GLU A 65 0.53 12.00 -2.74
C GLU A 65 0.63 11.05 -1.55
N GLU A 66 0.38 9.77 -1.76
CA GLU A 66 0.49 8.74 -0.73
C GLU A 66 1.83 8.00 -0.88
N TRP A 67 2.59 7.95 0.22
CA TRP A 67 3.90 7.31 0.27
C TRP A 67 3.94 6.22 1.36
N PRO A 68 4.77 5.17 1.19
CA PRO A 68 4.90 4.12 2.20
C PRO A 68 5.36 4.70 3.54
N GLN A 69 4.77 4.24 4.64
CA GLN A 69 5.24 4.61 5.97
C GLN A 69 6.63 4.02 6.25
N PRO A 70 7.48 4.73 7.02
CA PRO A 70 8.83 4.29 7.33
C PRO A 70 8.77 3.09 8.28
N GLU A 71 9.28 1.96 7.81
CA GLU A 71 9.30 0.70 8.55
C GLU A 71 10.72 0.15 8.68
N LEU A 72 11.01 -0.50 9.81
CA LEU A 72 12.27 -1.13 10.14
C LEU A 72 12.03 -2.56 10.64
N GLY A 73 12.65 -3.54 10.02
CA GLY A 73 12.73 -4.90 10.55
C GLY A 73 13.79 -5.01 11.65
N CYS A 74 13.40 -5.47 12.83
CA CYS A 74 14.32 -5.80 13.91
C CYS A 74 14.71 -7.28 13.83
N GLU A 75 15.95 -7.61 14.19
CA GLU A 75 16.46 -8.99 14.21
C GLU A 75 15.74 -9.90 15.20
N CYS A 76 14.97 -9.35 16.15
CA CYS A 76 14.10 -10.14 17.03
C CYS A 76 12.79 -10.60 16.35
N GLY A 77 12.59 -10.27 15.07
CA GLY A 77 11.40 -10.60 14.29
C GLY A 77 10.29 -9.55 14.31
N ALA A 78 10.46 -8.44 15.04
CA ALA A 78 9.46 -7.36 15.09
C ALA A 78 9.62 -6.41 13.90
N THR A 79 8.52 -6.09 13.22
CA THR A 79 8.45 -4.99 12.24
C THR A 79 8.00 -3.72 12.96
N LEU A 80 8.80 -2.68 12.91
CA LEU A 80 8.57 -1.42 13.61
C LEU A 80 8.16 -0.34 12.62
N ARG A 81 7.05 0.35 12.89
CA ARG A 81 6.66 1.56 12.17
C ARG A 81 7.15 2.77 12.94
N LEU A 82 7.92 3.62 12.27
CA LEU A 82 8.48 4.81 12.88
C LEU A 82 7.42 5.93 12.86
N PRO A 83 7.29 6.70 13.94
CA PRO A 83 6.30 7.77 14.01
C PRO A 83 6.69 8.90 13.06
N VAL A 84 5.76 9.28 12.19
CA VAL A 84 5.90 10.43 11.30
C VAL A 84 5.31 11.66 11.98
N ASP A 85 5.97 12.80 11.86
CA ASP A 85 5.49 14.09 12.35
C ASP A 85 4.38 14.61 11.42
N HIS A 86 3.15 14.19 11.71
CA HIS A 86 1.96 14.61 10.97
C HIS A 86 1.67 16.12 11.07
N ALA A 87 2.19 16.81 12.09
CA ALA A 87 2.05 18.26 12.21
C ALA A 87 2.92 18.96 11.17
N ARG A 88 4.18 18.53 11.01
CA ARG A 88 5.07 19.02 9.93
C ARG A 88 4.56 18.67 8.54
N LEU A 89 3.95 17.50 8.36
CA LEU A 89 3.30 17.15 7.08
C LEU A 89 2.13 18.08 6.72
N ARG A 90 1.44 18.63 7.73
CA ARG A 90 0.30 19.56 7.56
C ARG A 90 0.72 21.03 7.52
N ALA A 91 1.90 21.37 8.06
CA ALA A 91 2.38 22.73 8.12
C ALA A 91 2.71 23.25 6.71
N SER A 92 1.87 24.13 6.17
CA SER A 92 2.17 24.91 4.97
C SER A 92 3.15 26.05 5.32
N PRO A 93 4.22 26.28 4.54
CA PRO A 93 4.84 27.60 4.50
C PRO A 93 3.88 28.60 3.80
N PRO A 94 3.95 29.91 4.11
CA PRO A 94 3.17 30.92 3.40
C PRO A 94 3.59 30.95 1.93
N ALA A 95 2.63 30.83 1.03
CA ALA A 95 2.86 30.76 -0.41
C ALA A 95 3.26 32.13 -1.00
N PRO A 96 4.30 32.22 -1.85
CA PRO A 96 4.35 33.25 -2.88
C PRO A 96 3.38 32.90 -4.02
N ALA A 97 2.76 33.93 -4.60
CA ALA A 97 1.72 33.81 -5.61
C ALA A 97 2.26 33.43 -7.01
N SER A 98 1.56 32.48 -7.65
CA SER A 98 1.39 32.29 -9.12
C SER A 98 2.60 31.83 -9.97
N PRO A 99 2.40 31.28 -11.20
CA PRO A 99 1.18 31.18 -11.99
C PRO A 99 0.73 29.75 -12.36
N SER A 100 -0.50 29.71 -12.87
CA SER A 100 -1.31 28.61 -13.38
C SER A 100 -0.52 27.50 -14.09
N SER A 101 -0.50 26.31 -13.50
CA SER A 101 -0.11 25.06 -14.18
C SER A 101 -1.33 24.39 -14.81
N PRO A 102 -1.16 23.67 -15.93
CA PRO A 102 -2.28 23.11 -16.68
C PRO A 102 -3.03 22.07 -15.85
N ALA A 103 -4.35 22.02 -16.07
CA ALA A 103 -5.27 21.19 -15.31
C ALA A 103 -4.77 19.74 -15.19
N PRO A 104 -4.70 19.17 -13.97
CA PRO A 104 -4.42 17.75 -13.82
C PRO A 104 -5.51 16.96 -14.54
N ALA A 105 -5.10 15.94 -15.29
CA ALA A 105 -6.03 14.96 -15.85
C ALA A 105 -6.98 14.49 -14.74
N PRO A 106 -8.27 14.28 -15.02
CA PRO A 106 -9.24 13.95 -13.99
C PRO A 106 -8.79 12.67 -13.28
N VAL A 107 -8.30 12.85 -12.05
CA VAL A 107 -8.22 11.79 -11.06
C VAL A 107 -9.61 11.20 -11.03
N ARG A 108 -9.75 9.93 -11.44
CA ARG A 108 -11.00 9.21 -11.38
C ARG A 108 -11.45 9.24 -9.92
N THR A 109 -12.38 10.14 -9.62
CA THR A 109 -13.08 10.17 -8.33
C THR A 109 -13.58 8.75 -8.09
N PRO A 110 -13.26 8.11 -6.95
CA PRO A 110 -13.82 6.81 -6.63
C PRO A 110 -15.33 6.93 -6.75
N LEU A 111 -15.92 6.22 -7.72
CA LEU A 111 -17.35 6.19 -7.89
C LEU A 111 -17.95 5.74 -6.55
N PRO A 112 -19.00 6.40 -6.02
CA PRO A 112 -19.64 5.96 -4.79
C PRO A 112 -19.92 4.46 -4.88
N PRO A 113 -19.68 3.69 -3.80
CA PRO A 113 -19.80 2.24 -3.83
C PRO A 113 -21.21 1.90 -4.27
N ARG A 114 -21.35 1.38 -5.49
CA ARG A 114 -22.63 0.89 -5.98
C ARG A 114 -23.06 -0.22 -5.02
N PRO A 115 -24.31 -0.26 -4.57
CA PRO A 115 -24.79 -1.35 -3.72
C PRO A 115 -24.58 -2.66 -4.48
N ARG A 116 -23.62 -3.46 -4.00
CA ARG A 116 -23.27 -4.73 -4.62
C ARG A 116 -24.27 -5.79 -4.16
N PRO A 117 -24.90 -6.54 -5.07
CA PRO A 117 -25.74 -7.67 -4.68
C PRO A 117 -24.90 -8.71 -3.93
N ALA A 118 -25.51 -9.59 -3.14
CA ALA A 118 -24.77 -10.68 -2.51
C ALA A 118 -24.04 -11.53 -3.57
N PHE A 119 -22.77 -11.84 -3.31
CA PHE A 119 -22.00 -12.72 -4.20
C PHE A 119 -22.63 -14.11 -4.24
N ARG A 120 -22.78 -14.68 -5.43
CA ARG A 120 -23.30 -16.04 -5.62
C ARG A 120 -22.13 -16.96 -6.00
N PRO A 121 -21.57 -17.70 -5.03
CA PRO A 121 -20.45 -18.59 -5.32
C PRO A 121 -20.90 -19.74 -6.24
N VAL A 122 -19.99 -20.16 -7.12
CA VAL A 122 -20.14 -21.37 -7.94
C VAL A 122 -19.46 -22.54 -7.24
N THR A 123 -19.98 -23.75 -7.46
CA THR A 123 -19.35 -24.97 -6.95
C THR A 123 -17.98 -25.16 -7.58
N ILE A 124 -16.95 -25.33 -6.75
CA ILE A 124 -15.57 -25.56 -7.20
C ILE A 124 -15.29 -27.06 -7.15
N ARG A 125 -15.06 -27.69 -8.31
CA ARG A 125 -14.70 -29.11 -8.42
C ARG A 125 -13.30 -29.32 -8.98
N THR A 126 -12.79 -28.32 -9.70
CA THR A 126 -11.50 -28.37 -10.37
C THR A 126 -10.69 -27.09 -10.11
N ALA A 127 -9.39 -27.15 -10.38
CA ALA A 127 -8.52 -25.97 -10.35
C ALA A 127 -8.99 -24.88 -11.34
N GLN A 128 -9.62 -25.26 -12.46
CA GLN A 128 -10.17 -24.30 -13.41
C GLN A 128 -11.43 -23.62 -12.88
N ASP A 129 -12.26 -24.35 -12.12
CA ASP A 129 -13.42 -23.78 -11.44
C ASP A 129 -12.99 -22.76 -10.39
N ALA A 130 -11.91 -23.04 -9.65
CA ALA A 130 -11.34 -22.12 -8.66
C ALA A 130 -10.92 -20.79 -9.30
N LYS A 131 -10.23 -20.85 -10.45
CA LYS A 131 -9.86 -19.65 -11.22
C LYS A 131 -11.08 -18.89 -11.73
N THR A 132 -12.08 -19.62 -12.22
CA THR A 132 -13.32 -19.04 -12.75
C THR A 132 -14.13 -18.35 -11.65
N ALA A 133 -14.27 -19.00 -10.50
CA ALA A 133 -14.93 -18.45 -9.31
C ALA A 133 -14.20 -17.18 -8.81
N SER A 134 -12.87 -17.22 -8.77
CA SER A 134 -12.04 -16.08 -8.39
C SER A 134 -12.19 -14.90 -9.36
N ALA A 135 -12.23 -15.17 -10.67
CA ALA A 135 -12.50 -14.12 -11.67
C ALA A 135 -13.89 -13.49 -11.52
N GLN A 136 -14.92 -14.29 -11.23
CA GLN A 136 -16.27 -13.79 -10.95
C GLN A 136 -16.30 -12.92 -9.69
N TYR A 137 -15.57 -13.33 -8.65
CA TYR A 137 -15.46 -12.58 -7.41
C TYR A 137 -14.77 -11.23 -7.60
N LEU A 138 -13.64 -11.19 -8.33
CA LEU A 138 -12.94 -9.94 -8.65
C LEU A 138 -13.80 -8.99 -9.50
N ARG A 139 -14.55 -9.51 -10.48
CA ARG A 139 -15.52 -8.71 -11.24
C ARG A 139 -16.60 -8.14 -10.35
N TRP A 140 -17.13 -8.96 -9.43
CA TRP A 140 -18.10 -8.52 -8.43
C TRP A 140 -17.56 -7.41 -7.51
N LEU A 141 -16.27 -7.46 -7.16
CA LEU A 141 -15.59 -6.39 -6.41
C LEU A 141 -15.42 -5.09 -7.21
N GLY A 142 -15.49 -5.13 -8.53
CA GLY A 142 -15.38 -3.98 -9.43
C GLY A 142 -14.22 -4.06 -10.44
N PHE A 143 -13.49 -5.18 -10.49
CA PHE A 143 -12.47 -5.42 -11.50
C PHE A 143 -13.09 -6.08 -12.74
N GLU A 144 -13.83 -5.29 -13.53
CA GLU A 144 -14.66 -5.81 -14.64
C GLU A 144 -13.84 -6.52 -15.73
N ASP A 145 -12.65 -6.01 -16.04
CA ASP A 145 -11.79 -6.49 -17.13
C ASP A 145 -10.84 -7.65 -16.74
N VAL A 146 -11.16 -8.40 -15.68
CA VAL A 146 -10.35 -9.55 -15.26
C VAL A 146 -10.53 -10.73 -16.20
N ARG A 147 -9.42 -11.29 -16.68
CA ARG A 147 -9.35 -12.46 -17.56
C ARG A 147 -8.56 -13.59 -16.90
N VAL A 148 -9.04 -14.82 -17.08
CA VAL A 148 -8.32 -16.04 -16.69
C VAL A 148 -7.22 -16.32 -17.71
N ALA A 149 -6.03 -16.72 -17.26
CA ALA A 149 -4.97 -17.17 -18.14
C ALA A 149 -5.30 -18.56 -18.70
N ASP A 150 -5.40 -18.66 -20.03
CA ASP A 150 -5.80 -19.90 -20.74
C ASP A 150 -4.74 -21.02 -20.66
N LYS A 151 -3.46 -20.65 -20.49
CA LYS A 151 -2.34 -21.59 -20.30
C LYS A 151 -1.61 -21.21 -19.02
N ARG A 152 -1.15 -22.19 -18.24
CA ARG A 152 -0.30 -21.95 -17.05
C ARG A 152 0.96 -21.22 -17.50
N PRO A 153 1.07 -19.90 -17.26
CA PRO A 153 2.24 -19.16 -17.66
C PRO A 153 3.38 -19.49 -16.68
N ALA A 154 4.63 -19.42 -17.15
CA ALA A 154 5.80 -19.64 -16.29
C ALA A 154 5.85 -18.63 -15.12
N SER A 155 5.15 -17.50 -15.23
CA SER A 155 5.03 -16.48 -14.19
C SER A 155 4.14 -16.87 -13.01
N GLY A 156 3.40 -17.97 -13.09
CA GLY A 156 2.43 -18.36 -12.06
C GLY A 156 1.15 -17.51 -12.03
N VAL A 157 1.01 -16.47 -12.85
CA VAL A 157 -0.19 -15.62 -12.85
C VAL A 157 -1.40 -16.35 -13.42
N ASP A 158 -2.50 -16.43 -12.65
CA ASP A 158 -3.73 -17.09 -13.08
C ASP A 158 -4.80 -16.12 -13.58
N LEU A 159 -4.84 -14.90 -13.04
CA LEU A 159 -5.81 -13.85 -13.40
C LEU A 159 -5.10 -12.52 -13.66
N ARG A 160 -5.56 -11.78 -14.68
CA ARG A 160 -5.01 -10.47 -15.03
C ARG A 160 -6.11 -9.49 -15.46
N GLY A 161 -6.00 -8.24 -15.02
CA GLY A 161 -6.78 -7.10 -15.47
C GLY A 161 -6.00 -5.79 -15.24
N PRO A 162 -6.49 -4.65 -15.74
CA PRO A 162 -5.77 -3.37 -15.69
C PRO A 162 -5.42 -2.88 -14.27
N GLY A 163 -6.18 -3.28 -13.26
CA GLY A 163 -5.98 -2.89 -11.85
C GLY A 163 -5.71 -4.07 -10.91
N VAL A 164 -5.53 -5.29 -11.42
CA VAL A 164 -5.33 -6.47 -10.58
C VAL A 164 -4.58 -7.58 -11.32
N VAL A 165 -3.66 -8.22 -10.61
CA VAL A 165 -3.03 -9.48 -11.01
C VAL A 165 -3.17 -10.43 -9.84
N ALA A 166 -3.56 -11.67 -10.08
CA ALA A 166 -3.74 -12.65 -9.01
C ALA A 166 -3.22 -14.03 -9.38
N HIS A 167 -2.68 -14.70 -8.36
CA HIS A 167 -2.43 -16.13 -8.35
C HIS A 167 -3.58 -16.81 -7.60
N VAL A 168 -4.00 -17.99 -8.07
CA VAL A 168 -5.06 -18.76 -7.44
C VAL A 168 -4.49 -20.10 -7.01
N ASP A 169 -4.40 -20.30 -5.69
CA ASP A 169 -4.08 -21.59 -5.10
C ASP A 169 -5.36 -22.46 -5.09
N PRO A 170 -5.44 -23.54 -5.89
CA PRO A 170 -6.61 -24.41 -5.94
C PRO A 170 -6.54 -25.57 -4.93
N THR A 171 -5.55 -25.59 -4.03
CA THR A 171 -5.40 -26.66 -3.05
C THR A 171 -6.54 -26.64 -2.04
N THR A 172 -6.87 -27.82 -1.51
CA THR A 172 -7.86 -27.99 -0.43
C THR A 172 -7.21 -27.93 0.96
N SER A 173 -5.90 -27.69 1.02
CA SER A 173 -5.18 -27.48 2.27
C SER A 173 -5.69 -26.21 2.95
N PRO A 174 -5.91 -26.23 4.28
CA PRO A 174 -6.30 -25.02 4.99
C PRO A 174 -5.25 -23.91 4.82
N THR A 175 -5.67 -22.71 4.41
CA THR A 175 -4.80 -21.53 4.38
C THR A 175 -4.38 -21.17 5.80
N SER A 176 -3.08 -21.10 6.04
CA SER A 176 -2.56 -20.76 7.37
C SER A 176 -2.67 -19.26 7.63
N LEU A 177 -2.81 -18.84 8.89
CA LEU A 177 -2.94 -17.41 9.24
C LEU A 177 -1.80 -16.54 8.71
N ARG A 178 -0.59 -17.09 8.62
CA ARG A 178 0.59 -16.42 8.05
C ARG A 178 0.49 -16.12 6.56
N GLU A 179 -0.37 -16.82 5.82
CA GLU A 179 -0.60 -16.62 4.38
C GLU A 179 -1.72 -15.63 4.10
N ILE A 180 -2.44 -15.17 5.14
CA ILE A 180 -3.52 -14.21 5.03
C ILE A 180 -2.96 -12.81 5.33
N GLU A 181 -2.99 -11.93 4.33
CA GLU A 181 -2.74 -10.51 4.52
C GLU A 181 -4.03 -9.84 5.03
N THR A 182 -4.06 -9.41 6.30
CA THR A 182 -5.18 -8.71 6.96
C THR A 182 -4.93 -7.22 7.10
#